data_AF-A0A917FSH7-F1
#
_entry.id   AF-A0A917FSH7-F1
#
_cell.length_a   1.000
_cell.length_b   1.000
_cell.length_c   1.000
_cell.angle_alpha   90.00
_cell.angle_beta   90.00
_cell.angle_gamma   90.00
#
_symmetry.space_group_name_H-M   'P 1'
#
loop_
_entity.id
_entity.type
_entity.pdbx_description
1 polymer ?
#
loop_
_entity_poly.entity_id
_entity_poly.type
_entity_poly.pdbx_seq_one_letter_code
_entity_poly.pdbx_strand_id
1 'polypeptide(L)'
;MINMGDVYMIDLSEARKEQIAYIGITEDDLLLLKSKKTAFAAIVNILVDELYERIMLRPDLLKMIETHSTVERLKETQRWYFLSLTEGKIDESFIEKRLFIGSVHSRIGLTTEWYLGTYILYLNLAAAHLQRVLPDEWLPIYHAITKMFNLDSQLVLEAYEADEKRKVQALADERGHLLNGINAAVQELASMMVELSSSTQAVADTAFFTAETQEKSLQSVKELSQEIKHIQDMGSLMNEIASQTHLLGLNAAIEAAHVGDQGRGFEVVANEVRKLASSSKDALTQIHAKLQVISRLLNKVESESRLTTAQAQTQAASSQELSSFVQMIEKVTSELEQLKQDA
;
A
#
# COMPACT_ATOMS: atom_id res chain seq x y z
N MET A 1 65.94 26.33 27.38
CA MET A 1 64.84 27.25 27.03
C MET A 1 63.58 26.42 26.94
N ILE A 2 62.68 26.60 27.90
CA ILE A 2 61.37 25.95 27.93
C ILE A 2 60.54 26.59 26.82
N ASN A 3 60.12 25.78 25.85
CA ASN A 3 59.16 26.19 24.83
C ASN A 3 57.81 26.35 25.53
N MET A 4 57.51 27.55 26.02
CA MET A 4 56.15 27.92 26.41
C MET A 4 55.37 27.98 25.11
N GLY A 5 54.62 26.91 24.80
CA GLY A 5 53.68 26.93 23.69
C GLY A 5 52.74 28.11 23.89
N ASP A 6 52.65 28.97 22.88
CA ASP A 6 51.66 30.04 22.83
C ASP A 6 50.28 29.40 23.02
N VAL A 7 49.70 29.59 24.22
CA VAL A 7 48.32 29.17 24.47
C VAL A 7 47.45 30.24 23.83
N TYR A 8 47.21 30.11 22.53
CA TYR A 8 46.29 30.96 21.81
C TYR A 8 44.93 30.95 22.53
N MET A 9 44.39 32.13 22.84
CA MET A 9 43.08 32.23 23.47
C MET A 9 41.94 31.89 22.49
N ILE A 10 42.22 32.03 21.20
CA ILE A 10 41.32 31.65 20.10
C ILE A 10 42.04 30.58 19.27
N ASP A 11 41.60 29.33 19.41
CA ASP A 11 42.22 28.15 18.79
C ASP A 11 41.16 27.39 17.96
N LEU A 12 40.95 27.86 16.73
CA LEU A 12 39.87 27.42 15.83
C LEU A 12 40.33 27.37 14.37
N SER A 13 39.52 26.77 13.51
CA SER A 13 39.67 26.91 12.05
C SER A 13 39.66 28.36 11.56
N GLU A 14 40.29 28.63 10.42
CA GLU A 14 40.40 29.99 9.85
C GLU A 14 39.02 30.65 9.61
N ALA A 15 38.05 29.89 9.09
CA ALA A 15 36.69 30.41 8.90
C ALA A 15 36.02 30.85 10.22
N ARG A 16 36.28 30.13 11.32
CA ARG A 16 35.77 30.50 12.65
C ARG A 16 36.51 31.70 13.23
N LYS A 17 37.81 31.81 12.99
CA LYS A 17 38.57 33.02 13.35
C LYS A 17 38.03 34.25 12.63
N GLU A 18 37.70 34.14 11.34
CA GLU A 18 37.06 35.22 10.58
C GLU A 18 35.70 35.61 11.16
N GLN A 19 34.85 34.63 11.52
CA GLN A 19 33.56 34.88 12.18
C GLN A 19 33.72 35.63 13.51
N ILE A 20 34.67 35.20 14.36
CA ILE A 20 34.98 35.82 15.65
C ILE A 20 35.53 37.24 15.47
N ALA A 21 36.42 37.43 14.49
CA ALA A 21 36.96 38.74 14.15
C ALA A 21 35.86 39.69 13.65
N TYR A 22 34.90 39.21 12.86
CA TYR A 22 33.78 40.01 12.36
C TYR A 22 32.90 40.60 13.48
N ILE A 23 32.63 39.82 14.53
CA ILE A 23 31.88 40.31 15.71
C ILE A 23 32.76 41.04 16.74
N GLY A 24 34.06 41.15 16.46
CA GLY A 24 35.00 41.94 17.25
C GLY A 24 35.34 41.35 18.62
N ILE A 25 35.29 40.03 18.79
CA ILE A 25 35.86 39.39 19.98
C ILE A 25 37.38 39.37 19.83
N THR A 26 38.06 39.96 20.82
CA THR A 26 39.52 40.07 20.87
C THR A 26 40.08 39.25 22.03
N GLU A 27 41.39 38.98 22.01
CA GLU A 27 42.05 38.35 23.17
C GLU A 27 41.96 39.21 24.44
N ASP A 28 41.90 40.55 24.29
CA ASP A 28 41.68 41.48 25.40
C ASP A 28 40.31 41.29 26.05
N ASP A 29 39.26 41.05 25.25
CA ASP A 29 37.91 40.72 25.77
C ASP A 29 37.97 39.42 26.59
N LEU A 30 38.66 38.40 26.09
CA LEU A 30 38.79 37.09 26.74
C LEU A 30 39.61 37.18 28.03
N LEU A 31 40.71 37.94 28.02
CA LEU A 31 41.52 38.26 29.19
C LEU A 31 40.72 39.01 30.25
N LEU A 32 39.96 40.03 29.83
CA LEU A 32 39.09 40.80 30.71
C LEU A 32 38.07 39.90 31.39
N LEU A 33 37.33 39.08 30.63
CA LEU A 33 36.35 38.15 31.20
C LEU A 33 36.99 37.14 32.16
N LYS A 34 38.16 36.59 31.80
CA LYS A 34 38.93 35.67 32.65
C LYS A 34 39.38 36.32 33.95
N SER A 35 39.81 37.57 33.91
CA SER A 35 40.25 38.33 35.10
C SER A 35 39.10 38.60 36.09
N LYS A 36 37.85 38.61 35.61
CA LYS A 36 36.65 38.93 36.41
C LYS A 36 35.85 37.69 36.83
N LYS A 37 36.38 36.48 36.66
CA LYS A 37 35.74 35.21 37.10
C LYS A 37 35.13 35.26 38.50
N THR A 38 35.84 35.82 39.47
CA THR A 38 35.34 35.94 40.86
C THR A 38 34.09 36.81 40.97
N ALA A 39 34.00 37.89 40.18
CA ALA A 39 32.80 38.74 40.16
C ALA A 39 31.61 38.01 39.52
N PHE A 40 31.84 37.25 38.44
CA PHE A 40 30.81 36.40 37.83
C PHE A 40 30.33 35.29 38.79
N ALA A 41 31.25 34.66 39.53
CA ALA A 41 30.91 33.68 40.57
C ALA A 41 30.09 34.28 41.72
N ALA A 42 30.32 35.56 42.06
CA ALA A 42 29.55 36.25 43.09
C ALA A 42 28.08 36.51 42.69
N ILE A 43 27.81 36.66 41.38
CA ILE A 43 26.46 37.01 40.88
C ILE A 43 25.70 35.82 40.27
N VAL A 44 26.38 34.72 39.90
CA VAL A 44 25.78 33.65 39.10
C VAL A 44 24.56 32.97 39.76
N ASN A 45 24.56 32.82 41.09
CA ASN A 45 23.45 32.18 41.80
C ASN A 45 22.18 33.03 41.70
N ILE A 46 22.25 34.29 42.12
CA ILE A 46 21.11 35.21 42.10
C ILE A 46 20.62 35.47 40.67
N LEU A 47 21.54 35.61 39.72
CA LEU A 47 21.23 35.81 38.31
C LEU A 47 20.42 34.64 37.74
N VAL A 48 20.86 33.41 37.99
CA VAL A 48 20.18 32.22 37.46
C VAL A 48 18.84 32.00 38.17
N ASP A 49 18.74 32.30 39.47
CA ASP A 49 17.45 32.22 40.16
C ASP A 49 16.42 33.19 39.56
N GLU A 50 16.80 34.46 39.39
CA GLU A 50 15.94 35.48 38.75
C GLU A 50 15.60 35.15 37.29
N LEU A 51 16.52 34.51 36.56
CA LEU A 51 16.27 34.07 35.19
C LEU A 51 15.15 33.02 35.14
N TYR A 52 15.21 31.99 35.99
CA TYR A 52 14.18 30.95 36.01
C TYR A 52 12.85 31.47 36.55
N GLU A 53 12.86 32.41 37.50
CA GLU A 53 11.64 33.11 37.90
C GLU A 53 10.93 33.73 36.69
N ARG A 54 11.68 34.35 35.76
CA ARG A 54 11.12 34.92 34.52
C ARG A 54 10.68 33.87 33.51
N ILE A 55 11.48 32.81 33.30
CA ILE A 55 11.13 31.73 32.34
C ILE A 55 9.85 31.01 32.79
N MET A 56 9.71 30.77 34.10
CA MET A 56 8.57 30.06 34.69
C MET A 56 7.27 30.87 34.65
N LEU A 57 7.31 32.18 34.35
CA LEU A 57 6.10 32.95 34.06
C LEU A 57 5.38 32.45 32.81
N ARG A 58 6.06 31.68 31.95
CA ARG A 58 5.47 31.00 30.80
C ARG A 58 5.08 29.56 31.15
N PRO A 59 3.79 29.22 31.20
CA PRO A 59 3.35 27.87 31.52
C PRO A 59 3.83 26.80 30.51
N ASP A 60 3.93 27.17 29.23
CA ASP A 60 4.42 26.31 28.15
C ASP A 60 5.91 25.97 28.30
N LEU A 61 6.76 26.95 28.64
CA LEU A 61 8.18 26.71 28.93
C LEU A 61 8.37 25.92 30.21
N LEU A 62 7.59 26.21 31.26
CA LEU A 62 7.61 25.44 32.50
C LEU A 62 7.25 23.96 32.24
N LYS A 63 6.19 23.71 31.49
CA LYS A 63 5.79 22.35 31.12
C LYS A 63 6.87 21.63 30.33
N MET A 64 7.55 22.31 29.40
CA MET A 64 8.68 21.73 28.66
C MET A 64 9.82 21.35 29.60
N ILE A 65 10.15 22.21 30.57
CA ILE A 65 11.15 21.92 31.60
C ILE A 65 10.75 20.68 32.40
N GLU A 66 9.53 20.63 32.94
CA GLU A 66 9.02 19.52 33.75
C GLU A 66 8.94 18.19 32.97
N THR A 67 8.76 18.27 31.66
CA THR A 67 8.73 17.09 30.77
C THR A 67 10.12 16.49 30.58
N HIS A 68 11.16 17.32 30.50
CA HIS A 68 12.51 16.89 30.10
C HIS A 68 13.55 16.97 31.22
N SER A 69 13.26 17.64 32.33
CA SER A 69 14.20 17.89 33.43
C SER A 69 13.51 18.41 34.71
N THR A 70 14.28 19.01 35.62
CA THR A 70 13.80 19.77 36.78
C THR A 70 14.44 21.15 36.81
N VAL A 71 13.74 22.13 37.38
CA VAL A 71 14.24 23.52 37.49
C VAL A 71 15.58 23.56 38.21
N GLU A 72 15.72 22.84 39.32
CA GLU A 72 16.91 22.80 40.17
C GLU A 72 18.14 22.30 39.41
N ARG A 73 17.97 21.21 38.64
CA ARG A 73 19.03 20.64 37.81
C ARG A 73 19.41 21.57 36.66
N LEU A 74 18.42 22.20 36.02
CA LEU A 74 18.69 23.14 34.95
C LEU A 74 19.34 24.43 35.46
N LYS A 75 19.00 24.89 36.67
CA LYS A 75 19.68 25.99 37.35
C LYS A 75 21.16 25.68 37.54
N GLU A 76 21.53 24.48 38.00
CA GLU A 76 22.95 24.07 38.09
C GLU A 76 23.66 24.13 36.74
N THR A 77 23.01 23.60 35.70
CA THR A 77 23.55 23.60 34.34
C THR A 77 23.74 25.01 33.80
N GLN A 78 22.78 25.90 34.08
CA GLN A 78 22.83 27.31 33.67
C GLN A 78 23.88 28.12 34.44
N ARG A 79 24.14 27.80 35.71
CA ARG A 79 25.26 28.40 36.47
C ARG A 79 26.59 28.03 35.83
N TRP A 80 26.78 26.74 35.52
CA TRP A 80 27.97 26.28 34.80
C TRP A 80 28.10 26.97 33.45
N TYR A 81 27.02 27.04 32.67
CA TYR A 81 27.01 27.70 31.36
C TYR A 81 27.47 29.16 31.45
N PHE A 82 26.85 29.95 32.34
CA PHE A 82 27.19 31.36 32.49
C PHE A 82 28.66 31.58 32.88
N LEU A 83 29.19 30.77 33.80
CA LEU A 83 30.60 30.84 34.19
C LEU A 83 31.54 30.41 33.06
N SER A 84 31.15 29.44 32.24
CA SER A 84 31.98 28.97 31.13
C SER A 84 32.25 30.05 30.07
N LEU A 85 31.39 31.07 29.96
CA LEU A 85 31.62 32.24 29.10
C LEU A 85 32.81 33.11 29.55
N THR A 86 33.29 32.90 30.78
CA THR A 86 34.41 33.67 31.36
C THR A 86 35.72 32.89 31.40
N GLU A 87 35.79 31.73 30.74
CA GLU A 87 37.00 30.88 30.80
C GLU A 87 38.22 31.53 30.16
N GLY A 88 38.00 32.48 29.24
CA GLY A 88 39.03 33.21 28.51
C GLY A 88 39.67 32.39 27.40
N LYS A 89 38.94 31.43 26.86
CA LYS A 89 39.36 30.60 25.72
C LYS A 89 38.16 30.27 24.85
N ILE A 90 38.33 30.36 23.54
CA ILE A 90 37.39 29.85 22.54
C ILE A 90 38.16 28.85 21.68
N ASP A 91 37.90 27.57 21.89
CA ASP A 91 38.47 26.46 21.12
C ASP A 91 37.39 25.55 20.53
N GLU A 92 37.77 24.55 19.75
CA GLU A 92 36.80 23.64 19.14
C GLU A 92 35.92 22.93 20.18
N SER A 93 36.44 22.64 21.37
CA SER A 93 35.65 22.06 22.46
C SER A 93 34.56 23.02 22.96
N PHE A 94 34.86 24.33 23.03
CA PHE A 94 33.85 25.35 23.32
C PHE A 94 32.76 25.32 22.25
N ILE A 95 33.12 25.36 20.96
CA ILE A 95 32.18 25.38 19.83
C ILE A 95 31.29 24.13 19.84
N GLU A 96 31.88 22.94 19.92
CA GLU A 96 31.16 21.66 19.95
C GLU A 96 30.13 21.60 21.07
N LYS A 97 30.48 22.07 22.27
CA LYS A 97 29.54 22.12 23.40
C LYS A 97 28.36 23.04 23.11
N ARG A 98 28.57 24.19 22.46
CA ARG A 98 27.47 25.12 22.14
C ARG A 98 26.55 24.58 21.06
N LEU A 99 27.12 23.99 20.01
CA LEU A 99 26.37 23.29 18.98
C LEU A 99 25.55 22.13 19.57
N PHE A 100 26.14 21.35 20.47
CA PHE A 100 25.44 20.28 21.17
C PHE A 100 24.27 20.81 22.00
N ILE A 101 24.47 21.87 22.80
CA ILE A 101 23.39 22.48 23.59
C ILE A 101 22.27 23.00 22.67
N GLY A 102 22.60 23.67 21.57
CA GLY A 102 21.62 24.11 20.57
C GLY A 102 20.81 22.92 20.01
N SER A 103 21.49 21.82 19.66
CA SER A 103 20.83 20.60 19.16
C SER A 103 19.88 19.96 20.18
N VAL A 104 20.21 20.02 21.47
CA VAL A 104 19.34 19.52 22.55
C VAL A 104 18.06 20.32 22.61
N HIS A 105 18.14 21.65 22.53
CA HIS A 105 16.96 22.52 22.56
C HIS A 105 16.10 22.39 21.31
N SER A 106 16.70 22.26 20.12
CA SER A 106 15.97 21.97 18.88
C SER A 106 15.16 20.67 19.02
N ARG A 107 15.79 19.63 19.58
CA ARG A 107 15.19 18.30 19.74
C ARG A 107 14.01 18.27 20.72
N ILE A 108 14.02 19.08 21.78
CA ILE A 108 12.88 19.20 22.70
C ILE A 108 11.81 20.18 22.19
N GLY A 109 12.01 20.78 21.01
CA GLY A 109 11.05 21.68 20.38
C GLY A 109 11.02 23.09 20.98
N LEU A 110 12.09 23.52 21.67
CA LEU A 110 12.19 24.91 22.10
C LEU A 110 12.36 25.79 20.85
N THR A 111 11.45 26.73 20.60
CA THR A 111 11.56 27.61 19.44
C THR A 111 12.68 28.65 19.63
N THR A 112 13.25 29.11 18.51
CA THR A 112 14.31 30.13 18.52
C THR A 112 13.85 31.44 19.15
N GLU A 113 12.55 31.77 19.09
CA GLU A 113 11.97 32.94 19.76
C GLU A 113 12.24 32.96 21.27
N TRP A 114 12.01 31.83 21.95
CA TRP A 114 12.21 31.71 23.41
C TRP A 114 13.68 31.55 23.76
N TYR A 115 14.41 30.77 22.96
CA TYR A 115 15.85 30.62 23.17
C TYR A 115 16.56 31.97 23.04
N LEU A 116 16.41 32.66 21.91
CA LEU A 116 17.08 33.92 21.66
C LEU A 116 16.60 35.03 22.61
N GLY A 117 15.32 35.03 22.98
CA GLY A 117 14.79 35.94 24.00
C GLY A 117 15.48 35.76 25.37
N THR A 118 15.88 34.53 25.71
CA THR A 118 16.58 34.22 26.97
C THR A 118 17.95 34.87 27.05
N TYR A 119 18.65 35.08 25.92
CA TYR A 119 19.92 35.82 25.90
C TYR A 119 19.76 37.28 26.34
N ILE A 120 18.68 37.95 25.92
CA ILE A 120 18.38 39.32 26.36
C ILE A 120 18.05 39.34 27.85
N LEU A 121 17.33 38.34 28.37
CA LEU A 121 17.09 38.22 29.81
C LEU A 121 18.41 38.07 30.57
N TYR A 122 19.30 37.19 30.11
CA TYR A 122 20.64 37.00 30.67
C TYR A 122 21.44 38.31 30.70
N LEU A 123 21.50 39.03 29.58
CA LEU A 123 22.27 40.26 29.47
C LEU A 123 21.72 41.36 30.38
N ASN A 124 20.40 41.52 30.47
CA ASN A 124 19.78 42.52 31.33
C ASN A 124 20.06 42.24 32.83
N LEU A 125 19.95 40.98 33.25
CA LEU A 125 20.26 40.56 34.61
C LEU A 125 21.75 40.70 34.91
N ALA A 126 22.62 40.27 33.98
CA ALA A 126 24.06 40.42 34.11
C ALA A 126 24.47 41.89 34.26
N ALA A 127 23.92 42.80 33.45
CA ALA A 127 24.20 44.23 33.55
C ALA A 127 23.87 44.79 34.94
N ALA A 128 22.66 44.50 35.46
CA ALA A 128 22.21 44.99 36.76
C ALA A 128 23.11 44.50 37.90
N HIS A 129 23.47 43.21 37.91
CA HIS A 129 24.30 42.62 38.96
C HIS A 129 25.77 43.03 38.84
N LEU A 130 26.32 43.12 37.62
CA LEU A 130 27.70 43.58 37.39
C LEU A 130 27.88 45.06 37.79
N GLN A 131 26.92 45.93 37.45
CA GLN A 131 26.96 47.34 37.86
C GLN A 131 27.00 47.50 39.38
N ARG A 132 26.32 46.61 40.11
CA ARG A 132 26.31 46.64 41.58
C ARG A 132 27.63 46.16 42.19
N VAL A 133 28.27 45.15 41.61
CA VAL A 133 29.51 44.54 42.16
C VAL A 133 30.78 45.26 41.66
N LEU A 134 30.74 45.85 40.47
CA LEU A 134 31.86 46.52 39.80
C LEU A 134 31.42 47.86 39.16
N PRO A 135 31.01 48.87 39.95
CA PRO A 135 30.38 50.09 39.43
C PRO A 135 31.25 50.91 38.47
N ASP A 136 32.58 50.87 38.63
CA ASP A 136 33.51 51.67 37.82
C ASP A 136 33.99 50.94 36.55
N GLU A 137 33.78 49.62 36.44
CA GLU A 137 34.35 48.79 35.37
C GLU A 137 33.33 47.85 34.68
N TRP A 138 32.04 47.91 35.04
CA TRP A 138 31.03 46.99 34.51
C TRP A 138 30.81 47.12 33.00
N LEU A 139 30.99 48.32 32.43
CA LEU A 139 30.64 48.58 31.03
C LEU A 139 31.53 47.84 30.02
N PRO A 140 32.89 47.88 30.12
CA PRO A 140 33.75 47.03 29.30
C PRO A 140 33.48 45.53 29.46
N ILE A 141 33.20 45.07 30.68
CA ILE A 141 32.87 43.66 30.97
C ILE A 141 31.56 43.27 30.28
N TYR A 142 30.56 44.15 30.36
CA TYR A 142 29.26 43.97 29.73
C TYR A 142 29.38 43.90 28.19
N HIS A 143 30.22 44.74 27.58
CA HIS A 143 30.49 44.65 26.15
C HIS A 143 31.15 43.31 25.76
N ALA A 144 32.15 42.86 26.51
CA ALA A 144 32.83 41.59 26.25
C ALA A 144 31.87 40.38 26.36
N ILE A 145 31.05 40.31 27.42
CA ILE A 145 30.08 39.21 27.59
C ILE A 145 28.96 39.29 26.55
N THR A 146 28.57 40.48 26.10
CA THR A 146 27.58 40.65 25.02
C THR A 146 28.08 40.05 23.71
N LYS A 147 29.36 40.23 23.37
CA LYS A 147 29.95 39.59 22.20
C LYS A 147 29.96 38.07 22.34
N MET A 148 30.28 37.53 23.53
CA MET A 148 30.23 36.09 23.80
C MET A 148 28.82 35.51 23.63
N PHE A 149 27.79 36.19 24.16
CA PHE A 149 26.39 35.80 23.95
C PHE A 149 25.95 35.89 22.49
N ASN A 150 26.46 36.87 21.75
CA ASN A 150 26.18 36.96 20.31
C ASN A 150 26.81 35.78 19.55
N LEU A 151 28.06 35.42 19.84
CA LEU A 151 28.69 34.23 19.27
C LEU A 151 27.88 32.96 19.60
N ASP A 152 27.50 32.79 20.86
CA ASP A 152 26.69 31.65 21.30
C ASP A 152 25.34 31.57 20.55
N SER A 153 24.69 32.71 20.35
CA SER A 153 23.44 32.80 19.58
C SER A 153 23.62 32.34 18.13
N GLN A 154 24.74 32.71 17.48
CA GLN A 154 25.05 32.27 16.11
C GLN A 154 25.25 30.74 16.06
N LEU A 155 25.96 30.16 17.02
CA LEU A 155 26.18 28.71 17.09
C LEU A 155 24.88 27.95 17.36
N VAL A 156 23.98 28.49 18.18
CA VAL A 156 22.66 27.89 18.39
C VAL A 156 21.85 27.92 17.10
N LEU A 157 21.83 29.03 16.37
CA LEU A 157 21.14 29.11 15.07
C LEU A 157 21.72 28.10 14.07
N GLU A 158 23.04 27.98 14.01
CA GLU A 158 23.71 26.97 13.17
C GLU A 158 23.26 25.54 13.53
N ALA A 159 23.14 25.22 14.82
CA ALA A 159 22.66 23.92 15.26
C ALA A 159 21.19 23.66 14.86
N TYR A 160 20.33 24.67 14.92
CA TYR A 160 18.93 24.59 14.49
C TYR A 160 18.83 24.41 12.97
N GLU A 161 19.59 25.17 12.19
CA GLU A 161 19.64 25.04 10.73
C GLU A 161 20.14 23.65 10.30
N ALA A 162 21.16 23.12 10.98
CA ALA A 162 21.68 21.78 10.72
C ALA A 162 20.66 20.69 11.08
N ASP A 163 19.85 20.88 12.13
CA ASP A 163 18.76 19.98 12.48
C ASP A 163 17.62 20.01 11.46
N GLU A 164 17.22 21.20 11.03
CA GLU A 164 16.16 21.37 10.05
C GLU A 164 16.56 20.82 8.68
N LYS A 165 17.80 21.06 8.24
CA LYS A 165 18.35 20.48 7.01
C LYS A 165 18.35 18.95 7.05
N ARG A 166 18.66 18.35 8.20
CA ARG A 166 18.59 16.89 8.37
C ARG A 166 17.17 16.36 8.25
N LYS A 167 16.17 17.04 8.83
CA LYS A 167 14.75 16.67 8.69
C LYS A 167 14.29 16.77 7.24
N VAL A 168 14.63 17.87 6.56
CA VAL A 168 14.30 18.06 5.14
C VAL A 168 14.92 16.98 4.27
N GLN A 169 16.20 16.62 4.50
CA GLN A 169 16.85 15.54 3.76
C GLN A 169 16.18 14.19 4.01
N ALA A 170 15.85 13.87 5.27
CA ALA A 170 15.16 12.62 5.61
C ALA A 170 13.79 12.52 4.93
N LEU A 171 13.02 13.62 4.89
CA LEU A 171 11.75 13.69 4.17
C LEU A 171 11.93 13.54 2.65
N ALA A 172 13.00 14.11 2.08
CA ALA A 172 13.32 13.96 0.67
C ALA A 172 13.69 12.50 0.32
N ASP A 173 14.48 11.85 1.17
CA ASP A 173 14.87 10.44 1.00
C ASP A 173 13.65 9.51 1.12
N GLU A 174 12.77 9.75 2.11
CA GLU A 174 11.51 9.02 2.28
C GLU A 174 10.58 9.19 1.06
N ARG A 175 10.44 10.43 0.55
CA ARG A 175 9.71 10.71 -0.69
C ARG A 175 10.31 9.94 -1.88
N GLY A 176 11.64 9.88 -2.00
CA GLY A 176 12.32 9.12 -3.04
C GLY A 176 12.02 7.62 -2.97
N HIS A 177 12.04 7.03 -1.77
CA HIS A 177 11.66 5.64 -1.57
C HIS A 177 10.20 5.35 -1.92
N LEU A 178 9.27 6.23 -1.52
CA LEU A 178 7.85 6.11 -1.86
C LEU A 178 7.61 6.15 -3.38
N LEU A 179 8.26 7.09 -4.08
CA LEU A 179 8.17 7.18 -5.55
C LEU A 179 8.70 5.92 -6.24
N ASN A 180 9.80 5.36 -5.76
CA ASN A 180 10.34 4.09 -6.27
C ASN A 180 9.39 2.91 -6.02
N GLY A 181 8.74 2.85 -4.85
CA GLY A 181 7.73 1.83 -4.54
C GLY A 181 6.50 1.94 -5.44
N ILE A 182 6.00 3.16 -5.65
CA ILE A 182 4.89 3.44 -6.58
C ILE A 182 5.28 3.00 -8.01
N ASN A 183 6.50 3.28 -8.46
CA ASN A 183 6.97 2.88 -9.79
C ASN A 183 6.92 1.36 -9.99
N ALA A 184 7.41 0.60 -9.00
CA ALA A 184 7.37 -0.86 -9.06
C ALA A 184 5.93 -1.37 -9.14
N ALA A 185 5.02 -0.81 -8.33
CA ALA A 185 3.61 -1.18 -8.34
C ALA A 185 2.91 -0.84 -9.66
N VAL A 186 3.21 0.31 -10.27
CA VAL A 186 2.65 0.72 -11.57
C VAL A 186 3.11 -0.22 -12.69
N GLN A 187 4.38 -0.62 -12.71
CA GLN A 187 4.91 -1.57 -13.69
C GLN A 187 4.30 -2.97 -13.53
N GLU A 188 4.19 -3.45 -12.30
CA GLU A 188 3.53 -4.73 -12.00
C GLU A 188 2.06 -4.71 -12.45
N LEU A 189 1.36 -3.63 -12.13
CA LEU A 189 -0.03 -3.43 -12.54
C LEU A 189 -0.16 -3.40 -14.07
N ALA A 190 0.71 -2.69 -14.79
CA ALA A 190 0.71 -2.68 -16.26
C ALA A 190 0.90 -4.11 -16.85
N SER A 191 1.81 -4.90 -16.28
CA SER A 191 2.01 -6.29 -16.71
C SER A 191 0.77 -7.15 -16.46
N MET A 192 0.14 -7.02 -15.29
CA MET A 192 -1.10 -7.73 -14.97
C MET A 192 -2.25 -7.34 -15.91
N MET A 193 -2.31 -6.07 -16.35
CA MET A 193 -3.33 -5.62 -17.31
C MET A 193 -3.21 -6.29 -18.67
N VAL A 194 -1.98 -6.45 -19.17
CA VAL A 194 -1.73 -7.15 -20.45
C VAL A 194 -2.18 -8.61 -20.36
N GLU A 195 -1.85 -9.30 -19.26
CA GLU A 195 -2.25 -10.69 -19.04
C GLU A 195 -3.78 -10.84 -18.88
N LEU A 196 -4.40 -9.92 -18.14
CA LEU A 196 -5.86 -9.88 -17.97
C LEU A 196 -6.57 -9.62 -19.30
N SER A 197 -6.04 -8.72 -20.13
CA SER A 197 -6.56 -8.43 -21.47
C SER A 197 -6.54 -9.69 -22.35
N SER A 198 -5.41 -10.38 -22.42
CA SER A 198 -5.25 -11.63 -23.16
C SER A 198 -6.20 -12.72 -22.64
N SER A 199 -6.32 -12.87 -21.33
CA SER A 199 -7.20 -13.86 -20.71
C SER A 199 -8.67 -13.56 -21.00
N THR A 200 -9.06 -12.29 -20.94
CA THR A 200 -10.42 -11.83 -21.22
C THR A 200 -10.82 -12.12 -22.67
N GLN A 201 -9.90 -11.90 -23.61
CA GLN A 201 -10.11 -12.22 -25.03
C GLN A 201 -10.28 -13.73 -25.24
N ALA A 202 -9.41 -14.55 -24.65
CA ALA A 202 -9.50 -16.01 -24.75
C ALA A 202 -10.83 -16.56 -24.19
N VAL A 203 -11.31 -15.97 -23.09
CA VAL A 203 -12.62 -16.30 -22.51
C VAL A 203 -13.76 -15.93 -23.45
N ALA A 204 -13.70 -14.75 -24.09
CA ALA A 204 -14.70 -14.33 -25.07
C ALA A 204 -14.76 -15.28 -26.27
N ASP A 205 -13.59 -15.64 -26.83
CA ASP A 205 -13.49 -16.54 -27.98
C ASP A 205 -14.03 -17.94 -27.64
N THR A 206 -13.69 -18.45 -26.44
CA THR A 206 -14.20 -19.74 -25.95
C THR A 206 -15.72 -19.72 -25.77
N ALA A 207 -16.27 -18.62 -25.26
CA ALA A 207 -17.71 -18.43 -25.13
C ALA A 207 -18.42 -18.45 -26.50
N PHE A 208 -17.90 -17.72 -27.50
CA PHE A 208 -18.44 -17.75 -28.86
C PHE A 208 -18.41 -19.16 -29.46
N PHE A 209 -17.26 -19.85 -29.36
CA PHE A 209 -17.11 -21.21 -29.87
C PHE A 209 -18.05 -22.21 -29.17
N THR A 210 -18.25 -22.05 -27.86
CA THR A 210 -19.17 -22.89 -27.07
C THR A 210 -20.62 -22.68 -27.52
N ALA A 211 -21.04 -21.43 -27.72
CA ALA A 211 -22.38 -21.12 -28.21
C ALA A 211 -22.63 -21.71 -29.61
N GLU A 212 -21.68 -21.56 -30.54
CA GLU A 212 -21.78 -22.10 -31.89
C GLU A 212 -21.84 -23.64 -31.89
N THR A 213 -20.99 -24.28 -31.10
CA THR A 213 -20.99 -25.75 -30.96
C THR A 213 -22.32 -26.24 -30.40
N GLN A 214 -22.91 -25.50 -29.47
CA GLN A 214 -24.15 -25.89 -28.84
C GLN A 214 -25.38 -25.67 -29.74
N GLU A 215 -25.34 -24.68 -30.62
CA GLU A 215 -26.33 -24.52 -31.69
C GLU A 215 -26.29 -25.71 -32.67
N LYS A 216 -25.10 -26.19 -33.04
CA LYS A 216 -24.94 -27.42 -33.85
C LYS A 216 -25.48 -28.66 -33.13
N SER A 217 -25.24 -28.79 -31.83
CA SER A 217 -25.81 -29.86 -31.00
C SER A 217 -27.34 -29.83 -31.00
N LEU A 218 -27.95 -28.66 -30.83
CA LEU A 218 -29.40 -28.49 -30.87
C LEU A 218 -30.00 -28.88 -32.23
N GLN A 219 -29.33 -28.53 -33.32
CA GLN A 219 -29.73 -28.96 -34.66
C GLN A 219 -29.68 -30.50 -34.81
N SER A 220 -28.62 -31.12 -34.28
CA SER A 220 -28.46 -32.59 -34.32
C SER A 220 -29.52 -33.31 -33.48
N VAL A 221 -29.88 -32.74 -32.31
CA VAL A 221 -30.98 -33.24 -31.46
C VAL A 221 -32.32 -33.16 -32.20
N LYS A 222 -32.56 -32.08 -32.94
CA LYS A 222 -33.78 -31.91 -33.74
C LYS A 222 -33.89 -32.94 -34.85
N GLU A 223 -32.81 -33.19 -35.58
CA GLU A 223 -32.74 -34.23 -36.62
C GLU A 223 -32.97 -35.62 -36.02
N LEU A 224 -32.33 -35.95 -34.90
CA LEU A 224 -32.50 -37.24 -34.24
C LEU A 224 -33.92 -37.44 -33.67
N SER A 225 -34.56 -36.36 -33.21
CA SER A 225 -35.96 -36.38 -32.78
C SER A 225 -36.91 -36.71 -33.94
N GLN A 226 -36.61 -36.21 -35.15
CA GLN A 226 -37.37 -36.56 -36.36
C GLN A 226 -37.18 -38.05 -36.73
N GLU A 227 -35.95 -38.55 -36.67
CA GLU A 227 -35.68 -39.98 -36.96
C GLU A 227 -36.37 -40.91 -35.96
N ILE A 228 -36.42 -40.56 -34.68
CA ILE A 228 -37.18 -41.32 -33.69
C ILE A 228 -38.66 -41.39 -34.06
N LYS A 229 -39.23 -40.27 -34.52
CA LYS A 229 -40.63 -40.23 -34.95
C LYS A 229 -40.86 -41.15 -36.16
N HIS A 230 -39.97 -41.13 -37.16
CA HIS A 230 -40.04 -42.05 -38.29
C HIS A 230 -39.99 -43.52 -37.86
N ILE A 231 -39.12 -43.87 -36.90
CA ILE A 231 -39.05 -45.25 -36.36
C ILE A 231 -40.33 -45.61 -35.59
N GLN A 232 -40.92 -44.68 -34.83
CA GLN A 232 -42.20 -44.90 -34.14
C GLN A 232 -43.35 -45.16 -35.13
N ASP A 233 -43.40 -44.41 -36.23
CA ASP A 233 -44.40 -44.58 -37.28
C ASP A 233 -44.23 -45.94 -37.97
N MET A 234 -43.00 -46.32 -38.32
CA MET A 234 -42.68 -47.64 -38.89
C MET A 234 -43.01 -48.77 -37.91
N GLY A 235 -42.70 -48.60 -36.62
CA GLY A 235 -43.01 -49.57 -35.58
C GLY A 235 -44.51 -49.80 -35.40
N SER A 236 -45.32 -48.74 -35.55
CA SER A 236 -46.78 -48.84 -35.51
C SER A 236 -47.31 -49.66 -36.68
N LEU A 237 -46.83 -49.38 -37.90
CA LEU A 237 -47.17 -50.15 -39.09
C LEU A 237 -46.77 -51.64 -38.96
N MET A 238 -45.57 -51.92 -38.44
CA MET A 238 -45.14 -53.31 -38.24
C MET A 238 -45.99 -54.04 -37.18
N ASN A 239 -46.50 -53.33 -36.17
CA ASN A 239 -47.37 -53.91 -35.15
C ASN A 239 -48.76 -54.26 -35.73
N GLU A 240 -49.26 -53.45 -36.66
CA GLU A 240 -50.46 -53.75 -37.44
C GLU A 240 -50.24 -54.99 -38.32
N ILE A 241 -49.12 -55.06 -39.06
CA ILE A 241 -48.76 -56.22 -39.89
C ILE A 241 -48.63 -57.48 -39.04
N ALA A 242 -47.96 -57.42 -37.89
CA ALA A 242 -47.85 -58.55 -36.97
C ALA A 242 -49.22 -59.00 -36.46
N SER A 243 -50.12 -58.07 -36.14
CA SER A 243 -51.48 -58.39 -35.69
C SER A 243 -52.31 -59.03 -36.81
N GLN A 244 -52.21 -58.53 -38.04
CA GLN A 244 -52.85 -59.13 -39.21
C GLN A 244 -52.28 -60.52 -39.53
N THR A 245 -50.96 -60.69 -39.44
CA THR A 245 -50.27 -61.97 -39.67
C THR A 245 -50.66 -62.99 -38.62
N HIS A 246 -50.83 -62.56 -37.36
CA HIS A 246 -51.33 -63.43 -36.29
C HIS A 246 -52.76 -63.91 -36.56
N LEU A 247 -53.64 -63.04 -37.05
CA LEU A 247 -55.01 -63.39 -37.47
C LEU A 247 -55.02 -64.32 -38.69
N LEU A 248 -54.16 -64.08 -39.69
CA LEU A 248 -54.01 -64.96 -40.85
C LEU A 248 -53.53 -66.35 -40.44
N GLY A 249 -52.55 -66.44 -39.54
CA GLY A 249 -52.09 -67.71 -38.98
C GLY A 249 -53.17 -68.41 -38.16
N LEU A 250 -54.02 -67.67 -37.45
CA LEU A 250 -55.18 -68.24 -36.74
C LEU A 250 -56.20 -68.83 -37.71
N ASN A 251 -56.57 -68.10 -38.76
CA ASN A 251 -57.49 -68.59 -39.79
C ASN A 251 -56.93 -69.82 -40.50
N ALA A 252 -55.64 -69.83 -40.83
CA ALA A 252 -54.96 -70.98 -41.44
C ALA A 252 -54.94 -72.20 -40.51
N ALA A 253 -54.76 -72.02 -39.20
CA ALA A 253 -54.81 -73.11 -38.22
C ALA A 253 -56.22 -73.70 -38.09
N ILE A 254 -57.26 -72.86 -38.14
CA ILE A 254 -58.66 -73.30 -38.14
C ILE A 254 -58.96 -74.13 -39.40
N GLU A 255 -58.56 -73.65 -40.57
CA GLU A 255 -58.77 -74.36 -41.84
C GLU A 255 -58.00 -75.69 -41.86
N ALA A 256 -56.75 -75.71 -41.36
CA ALA A 256 -55.95 -76.93 -41.24
C ALA A 256 -56.62 -77.98 -40.33
N ALA A 257 -57.28 -77.56 -39.24
CA ALA A 257 -58.07 -78.44 -38.39
C ALA A 257 -59.37 -78.94 -39.07
N HIS A 258 -59.94 -78.15 -39.97
CA HIS A 258 -61.17 -78.49 -40.71
C HIS A 258 -60.97 -79.62 -41.73
N VAL A 259 -59.81 -79.66 -42.41
CA VAL A 259 -59.48 -80.71 -43.41
C VAL A 259 -58.96 -82.03 -42.78
N GLY A 260 -58.88 -82.12 -41.45
CA GLY A 260 -58.51 -83.33 -40.72
C GLY A 260 -57.07 -83.80 -41.00
N ASP A 261 -56.88 -85.11 -41.27
CA ASP A 261 -55.55 -85.72 -41.40
C ASP A 261 -54.69 -85.14 -42.54
N GLN A 262 -55.31 -84.58 -43.58
CA GLN A 262 -54.61 -83.93 -44.70
C GLN A 262 -54.06 -82.54 -44.34
N GLY A 263 -54.56 -81.92 -43.27
CA GLY A 263 -54.19 -80.57 -42.82
C GLY A 263 -53.02 -80.50 -41.83
N ARG A 264 -52.53 -81.63 -41.32
CA ARG A 264 -51.51 -81.68 -40.25
C ARG A 264 -50.22 -80.92 -40.57
N GLY A 265 -49.76 -80.96 -41.83
CA GLY A 265 -48.59 -80.20 -42.26
C GLY A 265 -48.83 -78.68 -42.29
N PHE A 266 -50.03 -78.26 -42.68
CA PHE A 266 -50.45 -76.85 -42.68
C PHE A 266 -50.65 -76.31 -41.26
N GLU A 267 -51.13 -77.13 -40.32
CA GLU A 267 -51.30 -76.75 -38.92
C GLU A 267 -49.97 -76.35 -38.27
N VAL A 268 -48.89 -77.09 -38.55
CA VAL A 268 -47.54 -76.77 -38.05
C VAL A 268 -47.07 -75.41 -38.58
N VAL A 269 -47.25 -75.16 -39.88
CA VAL A 269 -46.87 -73.87 -40.51
C VAL A 269 -47.70 -72.73 -39.94
N ALA A 270 -49.01 -72.90 -39.77
CA ALA A 270 -49.90 -71.89 -39.21
C ALA A 270 -49.53 -71.51 -37.77
N ASN A 271 -49.17 -72.51 -36.94
CA ASN A 271 -48.67 -72.28 -35.58
C ASN A 271 -47.32 -71.54 -35.57
N GLU A 272 -46.40 -71.88 -36.48
CA GLU A 272 -45.12 -71.18 -36.59
C GLU A 272 -45.31 -69.72 -37.02
N VAL A 273 -46.21 -69.44 -37.98
CA VAL A 273 -46.57 -68.08 -38.41
C VAL A 273 -47.17 -67.27 -37.25
N ARG A 274 -48.07 -67.86 -36.45
CA ARG A 274 -48.64 -67.19 -35.26
C ARG A 274 -47.58 -66.86 -34.23
N LYS A 275 -46.66 -67.79 -33.99
CA LYS A 275 -45.55 -67.62 -33.05
C LYS A 275 -44.61 -66.51 -33.52
N LEU A 276 -44.23 -66.50 -34.80
CA LEU A 276 -43.41 -65.45 -35.40
C LEU A 276 -44.08 -64.07 -35.32
N ALA A 277 -45.38 -64.00 -35.58
CA ALA A 277 -46.16 -62.78 -35.44
C ALA A 277 -46.21 -62.27 -33.99
N SER A 278 -46.39 -63.16 -33.01
CA SER A 278 -46.33 -62.82 -31.59
C SER A 278 -44.95 -62.31 -31.19
N SER A 279 -43.88 -63.02 -31.56
CA SER A 279 -42.51 -62.60 -31.27
C SER A 279 -42.15 -61.27 -31.92
N SER A 280 -42.68 -60.98 -33.11
CA SER A 280 -42.52 -59.68 -33.78
C SER A 280 -43.19 -58.56 -32.98
N LYS A 281 -44.39 -58.80 -32.45
CA LYS A 281 -45.11 -57.84 -31.59
C LYS A 281 -44.38 -57.57 -30.28
N ASP A 282 -43.81 -58.61 -29.66
CA ASP A 282 -43.01 -58.47 -28.44
C ASP A 282 -41.74 -57.66 -28.70
N ALA A 283 -41.04 -57.91 -29.82
CA ALA A 283 -39.87 -57.15 -30.22
C ALA A 283 -40.20 -55.67 -30.48
N LEU A 284 -41.31 -55.37 -31.16
CA LEU A 284 -41.76 -53.99 -31.39
C LEU A 284 -42.11 -53.26 -30.10
N THR A 285 -42.68 -53.95 -29.12
CA THR A 285 -42.96 -53.39 -27.79
C THR A 285 -41.65 -52.98 -27.09
N GLN A 286 -40.61 -53.80 -27.19
CA GLN A 286 -39.29 -53.46 -26.66
C GLN A 286 -38.65 -52.27 -27.40
N ILE A 287 -38.75 -52.22 -28.72
CA ILE A 287 -38.28 -51.08 -29.53
C ILE A 287 -38.98 -49.79 -29.08
N HIS A 288 -40.31 -49.81 -28.93
CA HIS A 288 -41.08 -48.66 -28.48
C HIS A 288 -40.61 -48.16 -27.10
N ALA A 289 -40.40 -49.09 -26.15
CA ALA A 289 -39.88 -48.74 -24.82
C ALA A 289 -38.48 -48.10 -24.89
N LYS A 290 -37.60 -48.59 -25.77
CA LYS A 290 -36.27 -47.99 -25.98
C LYS A 290 -36.35 -46.60 -26.60
N LEU A 291 -37.22 -46.39 -27.60
CA LEU A 291 -37.43 -45.07 -28.21
C LEU A 291 -37.94 -44.03 -27.21
N GLN A 292 -38.82 -44.42 -26.28
CA GLN A 292 -39.27 -43.53 -25.19
C GLN A 292 -38.13 -43.12 -24.24
N VAL A 293 -37.16 -44.00 -24.00
CA VAL A 293 -35.97 -43.66 -23.21
C VAL A 293 -35.08 -42.69 -23.99
N ILE A 294 -34.83 -42.95 -25.28
CA ILE A 294 -34.01 -42.08 -26.13
C ILE A 294 -34.64 -40.68 -26.24
N SER A 295 -35.95 -40.59 -26.47
CA SER A 295 -36.66 -39.30 -26.53
C SER A 295 -36.51 -38.48 -25.24
N ARG A 296 -36.60 -39.13 -24.07
CA ARG A 296 -36.34 -38.47 -22.78
C ARG A 296 -34.89 -37.98 -22.64
N LEU A 297 -33.91 -38.76 -23.10
CA LEU A 297 -32.51 -38.36 -23.10
C LEU A 297 -32.27 -37.16 -24.03
N LEU A 298 -32.91 -37.11 -25.20
CA LEU A 298 -32.80 -35.98 -26.11
C LEU A 298 -33.37 -34.69 -25.53
N ASN A 299 -34.54 -34.74 -24.90
CA ASN A 299 -35.10 -33.56 -24.22
C ASN A 299 -34.16 -33.05 -23.11
N LYS A 300 -33.48 -33.96 -22.41
CA LYS A 300 -32.47 -33.58 -21.42
C LYS A 300 -31.28 -32.88 -22.07
N VAL A 301 -30.71 -33.46 -23.14
CA VAL A 301 -29.60 -32.85 -23.90
C VAL A 301 -30.00 -31.50 -24.48
N GLU A 302 -31.22 -31.34 -24.98
CA GLU A 302 -31.74 -30.07 -25.49
C GLU A 302 -31.77 -29.00 -24.40
N SER A 303 -32.30 -29.35 -23.21
CA SER A 303 -32.37 -28.43 -22.07
C SER A 303 -30.97 -28.04 -21.57
N GLU A 304 -30.06 -29.01 -21.42
CA GLU A 304 -28.67 -28.75 -21.03
C GLU A 304 -27.98 -27.87 -22.08
N SER A 305 -28.28 -28.09 -23.36
CA SER A 305 -27.72 -27.32 -24.46
C SER A 305 -28.15 -25.86 -24.46
N ARG A 306 -29.44 -25.60 -24.23
CA ARG A 306 -29.93 -24.23 -24.09
C ARG A 306 -29.32 -23.51 -22.89
N LEU A 307 -29.13 -24.21 -21.77
CA LEU A 307 -28.49 -23.65 -20.57
C LEU A 307 -27.04 -23.27 -20.83
N THR A 308 -26.25 -24.15 -21.44
CA THR A 308 -24.86 -23.85 -21.81
C THR A 308 -24.76 -22.68 -22.77
N THR A 309 -25.69 -22.55 -23.72
CA THR A 309 -25.72 -21.41 -24.66
C THR A 309 -25.95 -20.09 -23.93
N ALA A 310 -26.89 -20.05 -22.98
CA ALA A 310 -27.15 -18.87 -22.17
C ALA A 310 -25.94 -18.48 -21.29
N GLN A 311 -25.25 -19.48 -20.72
CA GLN A 311 -24.01 -19.26 -19.96
C GLN A 311 -22.91 -18.68 -20.84
N ALA A 312 -22.72 -19.24 -22.03
CA ALA A 312 -21.74 -18.74 -22.99
C ALA A 312 -22.02 -17.29 -23.39
N GLN A 313 -23.28 -16.92 -23.68
CA GLN A 313 -23.64 -15.54 -23.99
C GLN A 313 -23.36 -14.57 -22.82
N THR A 314 -23.66 -15.00 -21.60
CA THR A 314 -23.37 -14.22 -20.39
C THR A 314 -21.86 -14.03 -20.19
N GLN A 315 -21.08 -15.07 -20.46
CA GLN A 315 -19.61 -15.04 -20.38
C GLN A 315 -19.02 -14.09 -21.42
N ALA A 316 -19.54 -14.09 -22.65
CA ALA A 316 -19.11 -13.15 -23.69
C ALA A 316 -19.40 -11.68 -23.31
N ALA A 317 -20.59 -11.39 -22.78
CA ALA A 317 -20.93 -10.07 -22.27
C ALA A 317 -20.01 -9.63 -21.11
N SER A 318 -19.75 -10.53 -20.16
CA SER A 318 -18.84 -10.27 -19.03
C SER A 318 -17.41 -9.98 -19.50
N SER A 319 -16.93 -10.69 -20.53
CA SER A 319 -15.63 -10.41 -21.14
C SER A 319 -15.56 -9.03 -21.80
N GLN A 320 -16.64 -8.55 -22.42
CA GLN A 320 -16.68 -7.20 -22.99
C GLN A 320 -16.61 -6.13 -21.90
N GLU A 321 -17.30 -6.33 -20.78
CA GLU A 321 -17.20 -5.45 -19.61
C GLU A 321 -15.78 -5.44 -19.02
N LEU A 322 -15.16 -6.61 -18.83
CA LEU A 322 -13.78 -6.73 -18.37
C LEU A 322 -12.80 -6.02 -19.32
N SER A 323 -12.99 -6.13 -20.63
CA SER A 323 -12.16 -5.43 -21.62
C SER A 323 -12.25 -3.90 -21.45
N SER A 324 -13.44 -3.36 -21.18
CA SER A 324 -13.61 -1.93 -20.90
C SER A 324 -12.91 -1.48 -19.60
N PHE A 325 -12.95 -2.34 -18.58
CA PHE A 325 -12.25 -2.09 -17.32
C PHE A 325 -10.74 -2.11 -17.49
N VAL A 326 -10.24 -3.01 -18.35
CA VAL A 326 -8.81 -3.05 -18.71
C VAL A 326 -8.35 -1.73 -19.32
N GLN A 327 -9.08 -1.21 -20.31
CA GLN A 327 -8.77 0.07 -20.94
C GLN A 327 -8.81 1.24 -19.96
N MET A 328 -9.75 1.23 -19.00
CA MET A 328 -9.82 2.25 -17.96
C MET A 328 -8.60 2.23 -17.06
N ILE A 329 -8.14 1.04 -16.63
CA ILE A 329 -6.94 0.93 -15.80
C ILE A 329 -5.70 1.34 -16.59
N GLU A 330 -5.56 0.91 -17.85
CA GLU A 330 -4.43 1.35 -18.70
C GLU A 330 -4.33 2.88 -18.78
N LYS A 331 -5.48 3.57 -18.88
CA LYS A 331 -5.52 5.03 -18.83
C LYS A 331 -5.02 5.58 -17.49
N VAL A 332 -5.47 5.01 -16.37
CA VAL A 332 -5.01 5.43 -15.04
C VAL A 332 -3.51 5.21 -14.86
N THR A 333 -2.99 4.06 -15.33
CA THR A 333 -1.55 3.76 -15.34
C THR A 333 -0.78 4.82 -16.13
N SER A 334 -1.28 5.22 -17.31
CA SER A 334 -0.69 6.27 -18.12
C SER A 334 -0.73 7.64 -17.45
N GLU A 335 -1.84 7.99 -16.79
CA GLU A 335 -1.98 9.27 -16.05
C GLU A 335 -1.00 9.33 -14.86
N LEU A 336 -0.81 8.21 -14.14
CA LEU A 336 0.19 8.09 -13.08
C LEU A 336 1.62 8.24 -13.61
N GLU A 337 1.89 7.68 -14.78
CA GLU A 337 3.19 7.80 -15.46
C GLU A 337 3.46 9.23 -15.98
N GLN A 338 2.41 9.99 -16.27
CA GLN A 338 2.52 11.40 -16.66
C GLN A 338 2.74 12.32 -15.44
N LEU A 339 2.01 12.11 -14.34
CA LEU A 339 2.24 12.81 -13.06
C LEU A 339 3.69 12.68 -12.57
N LYS A 340 4.35 11.57 -12.90
CA LYS A 340 5.78 11.33 -12.65
C LYS A 340 6.70 12.27 -13.44
N GLN A 341 6.35 12.66 -14.67
CA GLN A 341 7.18 13.57 -15.48
C GLN A 341 7.11 15.02 -15.00
N ASP A 342 6.01 15.37 -14.34
CA ASP A 342 5.72 16.73 -13.87
C ASP A 342 6.18 16.98 -12.41
N ALA A 343 6.63 15.95 -11.68
CA ALA A 343 7.02 15.98 -10.27
C ALA A 343 8.54 15.95 -10.06
#